data_AF-A0A804I806-F1
#
_entry.id   AF-A0A804I806-F1
#
_cell.length_a   1.000
_cell.length_b   1.000
_cell.length_c   1.000
_cell.angle_alpha   90.00
_cell.angle_beta   90.00
_cell.angle_gamma   90.00
#
_symmetry.space_group_name_H-M   'P 1'
#
loop_
_entity.id
_entity.type
_entity.pdbx_description
1 polymer ?
#
loop_
_entity_poly.entity_id
_entity_poly.type
_entity_poly.pdbx_seq_one_letter_code
_entity_poly.pdbx_strand_id
1 'polypeptide(L)'
;MGSVPVGDSGFCRRFPNGLGFDFGSDGSSSSMVLDQERRAPSRLGGKRVGAGILDAKTAMAMKSHSEAERRRRERINGHLAVLRSMVPCDDKMDKAALLAQVISHVKKLKRNAAEINKSYTVPSDTDEVRVEVEGDMTIAGRLMVRASLCCDDRPEILADLRQALSGLHLKTVRAEISTLGGRMKNVLTMTSEGTFSNVDKHLFVASVHQALNSILDRVKSREDFLPRASFSNKRQRISPF
;
A
#
# COMPACT_ATOMS: atom_id res chain seq x y z
N MET A 1 28.47 -44.45 -36.00
CA MET A 1 29.54 -43.57 -36.51
C MET A 1 29.02 -42.14 -36.42
N GLY A 2 29.61 -41.19 -35.71
CA GLY A 2 30.91 -41.15 -35.07
C GLY A 2 30.90 -40.18 -33.88
N SER A 3 31.96 -40.31 -33.12
CA SER A 3 32.28 -39.74 -31.82
C SER A 3 32.75 -38.27 -31.92
N VAL A 4 32.46 -37.49 -30.86
CA VAL A 4 33.36 -36.63 -30.00
C VAL A 4 34.59 -35.98 -30.71
N PRO A 5 34.94 -34.67 -30.56
CA PRO A 5 35.49 -34.10 -29.29
C PRO A 5 35.49 -32.56 -29.02
N VAL A 6 35.81 -32.20 -27.75
CA VAL A 6 36.72 -31.12 -27.21
C VAL A 6 36.51 -29.67 -27.71
N GLY A 7 36.37 -28.60 -26.91
CA GLY A 7 37.15 -28.06 -25.77
C GLY A 7 37.20 -26.52 -25.99
N ASP A 8 36.79 -25.71 -25.01
CA ASP A 8 37.64 -24.96 -24.06
C ASP A 8 37.88 -23.48 -24.46
N SER A 9 38.15 -22.63 -23.46
CA SER A 9 38.33 -21.16 -23.44
C SER A 9 37.04 -20.32 -23.32
N GLY A 10 36.87 -19.43 -22.34
CA GLY A 10 37.77 -18.89 -21.34
C GLY A 10 37.49 -17.39 -21.19
N PHE A 11 36.93 -16.96 -20.07
CA PHE A 11 37.10 -15.59 -19.62
C PHE A 11 37.25 -15.51 -18.10
N CYS A 12 38.50 -15.68 -17.67
CA CYS A 12 38.98 -15.30 -16.35
C CYS A 12 39.40 -13.82 -16.35
N ARG A 13 38.85 -13.03 -15.43
CA ARG A 13 39.54 -11.99 -14.64
C ARG A 13 38.87 -11.98 -13.26
N ARG A 14 39.37 -12.75 -12.28
CA ARG A 14 40.42 -12.45 -11.28
C ARG A 14 40.08 -11.31 -10.30
N PHE A 15 39.58 -11.73 -9.12
CA PHE A 15 39.85 -11.37 -7.69
C PHE A 15 40.68 -10.11 -7.36
N PRO A 16 40.64 -9.49 -6.13
CA PRO A 16 40.44 -10.13 -4.79
C PRO A 16 39.64 -9.28 -3.76
N ASN A 17 39.10 -9.81 -2.65
CA ASN A 17 39.73 -10.16 -1.35
C ASN A 17 38.68 -11.01 -0.56
N GLY A 18 38.94 -12.25 -0.10
CA GLY A 18 39.78 -12.60 1.06
C GLY A 18 39.00 -12.27 2.35
N LEU A 19 38.33 -13.20 3.03
CA LEU A 19 38.89 -14.32 3.81
C LEU A 19 37.85 -15.45 3.94
N GLY A 20 38.27 -16.69 3.67
CA GLY A 20 37.48 -17.89 3.97
C GLY A 20 37.81 -18.45 5.35
N PHE A 21 36.97 -19.34 5.85
CA PHE A 21 37.38 -20.65 6.38
C PHE A 21 36.16 -21.58 6.43
N ASP A 22 36.41 -22.80 6.03
CA ASP A 22 35.51 -23.93 5.82
C ASP A 22 35.46 -24.82 7.08
N PHE A 23 34.58 -25.83 7.02
CA PHE A 23 34.46 -27.04 7.83
C PHE A 23 33.56 -27.05 9.08
N GLY A 24 32.62 -28.00 9.04
CA GLY A 24 32.75 -29.15 9.93
C GLY A 24 31.64 -29.32 10.95
N SER A 25 30.84 -30.37 10.74
CA SER A 25 30.13 -31.10 11.79
C SER A 25 31.11 -31.54 12.88
N ASP A 26 30.76 -31.37 14.16
CA ASP A 26 30.62 -32.49 15.10
C ASP A 26 30.14 -32.03 16.48
N GLY A 27 29.43 -32.94 17.14
CA GLY A 27 28.70 -32.68 18.36
C GLY A 27 29.57 -32.42 19.58
N SER A 28 28.96 -31.76 20.56
CA SER A 28 29.15 -32.12 21.96
C SER A 28 28.06 -31.49 22.82
N SER A 29 27.33 -32.37 23.49
CA SER A 29 26.56 -32.06 24.69
C SER A 29 27.50 -31.49 25.74
N SER A 30 27.27 -30.27 26.19
CA SER A 30 27.86 -29.77 27.44
C SER A 30 26.75 -29.52 28.46
N SER A 31 26.58 -30.52 29.31
CA SER A 31 25.91 -30.42 30.60
C SER A 31 26.64 -29.40 31.47
N MET A 32 25.97 -28.33 31.87
CA MET A 32 26.47 -27.50 32.98
C MET A 32 26.11 -28.19 34.29
N VAL A 33 27.04 -28.98 34.81
CA VAL A 33 27.05 -29.46 36.19
C VAL A 33 27.58 -28.31 37.05
N LEU A 34 26.75 -27.79 37.95
CA LEU A 34 27.20 -26.81 38.95
C LEU A 34 27.94 -27.56 40.06
N ASP A 35 29.28 -27.53 40.02
CA ASP A 35 30.11 -27.94 41.15
C ASP A 35 29.93 -26.95 42.29
N GLN A 36 29.19 -27.36 43.32
CA GLN A 36 29.04 -26.65 44.59
C GLN A 36 30.21 -27.05 45.50
N GLU A 37 31.41 -26.55 45.19
CA GLU A 37 32.54 -26.70 46.11
C GLU A 37 32.57 -25.54 47.13
N ARG A 38 32.49 -25.94 48.40
CA ARG A 38 32.44 -25.09 49.58
C ARG A 38 33.72 -24.28 49.71
N ARG A 39 33.61 -22.94 49.73
CA ARG A 39 34.58 -22.09 50.44
C ARG A 39 33.85 -21.15 51.39
N ALA A 40 34.07 -21.38 52.68
CA ALA A 40 33.65 -20.49 53.75
C ALA A 40 34.48 -19.20 53.72
N PRO A 41 33.87 -18.01 53.89
CA PRO A 41 34.61 -16.81 54.23
C PRO A 41 34.52 -16.56 55.73
N SER A 42 35.69 -16.50 56.37
CA SER A 42 35.89 -15.95 57.71
C SER A 42 35.36 -14.52 57.79
N ARG A 43 34.62 -14.25 58.88
CA ARG A 43 33.92 -13.01 59.16
C ARG A 43 34.89 -11.89 59.52
N LEU A 44 34.76 -10.75 58.85
CA LEU A 44 35.02 -9.44 59.44
C LEU A 44 33.77 -8.57 59.22
N GLY A 45 33.32 -7.96 60.31
CA GLY A 45 32.05 -7.26 60.42
C GLY A 45 31.95 -6.03 59.52
N GLY A 46 30.83 -5.95 58.81
CA GLY A 46 30.43 -4.81 57.99
C GLY A 46 29.06 -5.12 57.39
N LYS A 47 28.03 -4.40 57.85
CA LYS A 47 26.60 -4.55 57.57
C LYS A 47 26.29 -4.93 56.10
N ARG A 48 26.07 -6.22 55.80
CA ARG A 48 25.62 -6.74 54.49
C ARG A 48 24.11 -6.55 54.32
N VAL A 49 23.64 -5.31 54.28
CA VAL A 49 22.22 -5.01 53.98
C VAL A 49 22.03 -4.60 52.51
N GLY A 50 23.12 -4.25 51.79
CA GLY A 50 23.03 -3.76 50.40
C GLY A 50 23.18 -4.82 49.28
N ALA A 51 23.89 -5.92 49.52
CA ALA A 51 24.21 -6.89 48.45
C ALA A 51 22.97 -7.71 48.00
N GLY A 52 22.11 -8.13 48.93
CA GLY A 52 20.86 -8.82 48.60
C GLY A 52 19.81 -7.92 47.94
N ILE A 53 19.86 -6.61 48.17
CA ILE A 53 18.96 -5.64 47.55
C ILE A 53 19.33 -5.39 46.08
N LEU A 54 20.64 -5.31 45.77
CA LEU A 54 21.12 -5.19 44.41
C LEU A 54 20.83 -6.45 43.58
N ASP A 55 21.00 -7.63 44.18
CA ASP A 55 20.70 -8.92 43.54
C ASP A 55 19.19 -9.11 43.33
N ALA A 56 18.35 -8.77 44.33
CA ALA A 56 16.89 -8.75 44.18
C ALA A 56 16.42 -7.74 43.12
N LYS A 57 17.00 -6.54 43.08
CA LYS A 57 16.70 -5.52 42.07
C LYS A 57 17.11 -5.98 40.67
N THR A 58 18.25 -6.68 40.55
CA THR A 58 18.73 -7.24 39.30
C THR A 58 17.84 -8.41 38.83
N ALA A 59 17.46 -9.31 39.73
CA ALA A 59 16.53 -10.41 39.46
C ALA A 59 15.14 -9.91 39.05
N MET A 60 14.61 -8.87 39.70
CA MET A 60 13.36 -8.22 39.31
C MET A 60 13.47 -7.55 37.93
N ALA A 61 14.60 -6.91 37.63
CA ALA A 61 14.86 -6.32 36.32
C ALA A 61 14.94 -7.39 35.22
N MET A 62 15.61 -8.51 35.45
CA MET A 62 15.67 -9.63 34.51
C MET A 62 14.29 -10.25 34.28
N LYS A 63 13.49 -10.43 35.34
CA LYS A 63 12.11 -10.91 35.22
C LYS A 63 11.26 -9.95 34.38
N SER A 64 11.34 -8.65 34.66
CA SER A 64 10.66 -7.61 33.88
C SER A 64 11.07 -7.63 32.40
N HIS A 65 12.37 -7.75 32.11
CA HIS A 65 12.88 -7.87 30.74
C HIS A 65 12.36 -9.15 30.04
N SER A 66 12.38 -10.30 30.74
CA SER A 66 11.87 -11.56 30.19
C SER A 66 10.37 -11.50 29.88
N GLU A 67 9.60 -10.80 30.72
CA GLU A 67 8.17 -10.60 30.55
C GLU A 67 7.87 -9.63 29.41
N ALA A 68 8.67 -8.57 29.27
CA ALA A 68 8.59 -7.65 28.15
C ALA A 68 8.88 -8.35 26.81
N GLU A 69 9.90 -9.20 26.75
CA GLU A 69 10.21 -9.99 25.55
C GLU A 69 9.13 -11.03 25.24
N ARG A 70 8.53 -11.67 26.27
CA ARG A 70 7.37 -12.55 26.08
C ARG A 70 6.21 -11.80 25.42
N ARG A 71 5.81 -10.65 25.97
CA ARG A 71 4.75 -9.80 25.38
C ARG A 71 5.08 -9.38 23.95
N ARG A 72 6.35 -9.06 23.66
CA ARG A 72 6.79 -8.75 22.30
C ARG A 72 6.55 -9.93 21.35
N ARG A 73 6.92 -11.15 21.74
CA ARG A 73 6.70 -12.38 20.96
C ARG A 73 5.21 -12.69 20.75
N GLU A 74 4.40 -12.53 21.79
CA GLU A 74 2.94 -12.72 21.72
C GLU A 74 2.31 -11.77 20.70
N ARG A 75 2.65 -10.47 20.73
CA ARG A 75 2.16 -9.50 19.72
C ARG A 75 2.55 -9.88 18.30
N ILE A 76 3.81 -10.29 18.08
CA ILE A 76 4.29 -10.72 16.76
C ILE A 76 3.54 -11.96 16.28
N ASN A 77 3.38 -12.97 17.14
CA ASN A 77 2.65 -14.19 16.79
C ASN A 77 1.16 -13.89 16.52
N GLY A 78 0.55 -12.94 17.24
CA GLY A 78 -0.79 -12.44 16.96
C GLY A 78 -0.91 -11.85 15.56
N HIS A 79 0.00 -10.96 15.15
CA HIS A 79 0.02 -10.41 13.79
C HIS A 79 0.20 -11.49 12.72
N LEU A 80 1.06 -12.49 12.96
CA LEU A 80 1.25 -13.62 12.04
C LEU A 80 -0.02 -14.48 11.91
N ALA A 81 -0.79 -14.66 12.99
CA ALA A 81 -2.07 -15.37 12.93
C ALA A 81 -3.11 -14.61 12.09
N VAL A 82 -3.20 -13.28 12.25
CA VAL A 82 -4.07 -12.44 11.42
C VAL A 82 -3.67 -12.55 9.93
N LEU A 83 -2.38 -12.52 9.61
CA LEU A 83 -1.92 -12.69 8.23
C LEU A 83 -2.32 -14.05 7.63
N ARG A 84 -2.26 -15.14 8.41
CA ARG A 84 -2.74 -16.46 7.95
C ARG A 84 -4.23 -16.45 7.60
N SER A 85 -5.05 -15.73 8.37
CA SER A 85 -6.49 -15.65 8.10
C SER A 85 -6.86 -14.86 6.83
N MET A 86 -5.99 -13.97 6.34
CA MET A 86 -6.24 -13.09 5.20
C MET A 86 -5.68 -13.60 3.87
N VAL A 87 -4.78 -14.58 3.92
CA VAL A 87 -4.08 -15.11 2.75
C VAL A 87 -4.52 -16.56 2.54
N PRO A 88 -4.79 -16.99 1.30
CA PRO A 88 -5.10 -18.39 1.02
C PRO A 88 -3.85 -19.24 1.27
N CYS A 89 -3.70 -19.79 2.47
CA CYS A 89 -2.54 -20.55 2.89
C CYS A 89 -2.88 -21.68 3.87
N ASP A 90 -2.07 -22.73 3.88
CA ASP A 90 -2.26 -23.86 4.78
C ASP A 90 -1.82 -23.52 6.22
N ASP A 91 -2.57 -23.99 7.22
CA ASP A 91 -2.34 -23.70 8.64
C ASP A 91 -0.94 -24.10 9.15
N LYS A 92 -0.25 -25.01 8.45
CA LYS A 92 1.06 -25.56 8.82
C LYS A 92 2.25 -24.84 8.17
N MET A 93 2.02 -23.77 7.43
CA MET A 93 3.10 -23.06 6.74
C MET A 93 4.06 -22.36 7.73
N ASP A 94 5.36 -22.49 7.47
CA ASP A 94 6.41 -21.86 8.26
C ASP A 94 6.37 -20.33 8.15
N LYS A 95 7.03 -19.64 9.10
CA LYS A 95 6.95 -18.18 9.20
C LYS A 95 7.56 -17.47 7.99
N ALA A 96 8.62 -18.02 7.40
CA ALA A 96 9.29 -17.40 6.26
C ALA A 96 8.45 -17.58 4.98
N ALA A 97 7.95 -18.79 4.72
CA ALA A 97 7.06 -19.03 3.60
C ALA A 97 5.76 -18.24 3.70
N LEU A 98 5.19 -18.06 4.90
CA LEU A 98 4.04 -17.18 5.11
C LEU A 98 4.30 -15.76 4.62
N LEU A 99 5.41 -15.17 5.02
CA LEU A 99 5.74 -13.80 4.61
C LEU A 99 5.98 -13.72 3.09
N ALA A 100 6.64 -14.73 2.50
CA ALA A 100 6.84 -14.80 1.05
C ALA A 100 5.49 -14.89 0.31
N GLN A 101 4.56 -15.71 0.81
CA GLN A 101 3.24 -15.86 0.22
C GLN A 101 2.40 -14.60 0.37
N VAL A 102 2.43 -13.93 1.52
CA VAL A 102 1.77 -12.63 1.74
C VAL A 102 2.26 -11.60 0.72
N ILE A 103 3.58 -11.50 0.51
CA ILE A 103 4.15 -10.58 -0.48
C ILE A 103 3.67 -10.93 -1.89
N SER A 104 3.67 -12.22 -2.25
CA SER A 104 3.18 -12.69 -3.55
C SER A 104 1.69 -12.35 -3.75
N HIS A 105 0.88 -12.57 -2.72
CA HIS A 105 -0.55 -12.29 -2.74
C HIS A 105 -0.84 -10.79 -2.90
N VAL A 106 -0.16 -9.92 -2.15
CA VAL A 106 -0.30 -8.46 -2.29
C VAL A 106 0.13 -8.01 -3.69
N LYS A 107 1.23 -8.55 -4.23
CA LYS A 107 1.65 -8.26 -5.62
C LYS A 107 0.60 -8.71 -6.63
N LYS A 108 0.00 -9.89 -6.44
CA LYS A 108 -1.09 -10.39 -7.30
C LYS A 108 -2.31 -9.47 -7.22
N LEU A 109 -2.77 -9.12 -6.02
CA LEU A 109 -3.90 -8.21 -5.83
C LEU A 109 -3.66 -6.84 -6.48
N LYS A 110 -2.44 -6.28 -6.35
CA LYS A 110 -2.07 -5.03 -7.02
C LYS A 110 -2.12 -5.13 -8.54
N ARG A 111 -1.65 -6.24 -9.13
CA ARG A 111 -1.74 -6.47 -10.58
C ARG A 111 -3.19 -6.61 -11.03
N ASN A 112 -3.97 -7.44 -10.34
CA ASN A 112 -5.39 -7.61 -10.65
C ASN A 112 -6.15 -6.28 -10.57
N ALA A 113 -5.90 -5.47 -9.53
CA ALA A 113 -6.51 -4.15 -9.40
C ALA A 113 -6.12 -3.22 -10.56
N ALA A 114 -4.85 -3.24 -10.99
CA ALA A 114 -4.40 -2.46 -12.15
C ALA A 114 -5.04 -2.93 -13.47
N GLU A 115 -5.22 -4.23 -13.66
CA GLU A 115 -5.90 -4.80 -14.83
C GLU A 115 -7.39 -4.42 -14.85
N ILE A 116 -8.07 -4.53 -13.70
CA ILE A 116 -9.47 -4.11 -13.55
C ILE A 116 -9.61 -2.62 -13.84
N ASN A 117 -8.71 -1.77 -13.35
CA ASN A 117 -8.72 -0.33 -13.61
C ASN A 117 -8.49 0.04 -15.09
N LYS A 118 -7.95 -0.87 -15.89
CA LYS A 118 -7.80 -0.69 -17.34
C LYS A 118 -9.11 -0.99 -18.07
N SER A 119 -9.84 -2.02 -17.65
CA SER A 119 -11.12 -2.42 -18.26
C SER A 119 -12.33 -1.68 -17.69
N TYR A 120 -12.26 -1.23 -16.44
CA TYR A 120 -13.34 -0.59 -15.71
C TYR A 120 -12.85 0.70 -15.07
N THR A 121 -13.69 1.73 -15.09
CA THR A 121 -13.41 3.02 -14.45
C THR A 121 -13.73 2.95 -12.96
N VAL A 122 -12.88 2.29 -12.17
CA VAL A 122 -13.07 2.21 -10.72
C VAL A 122 -12.72 3.56 -10.06
N PRO A 123 -13.57 4.08 -9.15
CA PRO A 123 -13.24 5.24 -8.32
C PRO A 123 -12.00 4.99 -7.45
N SER A 124 -11.15 6.00 -7.33
CA SER A 124 -10.00 5.97 -6.42
C SER A 124 -10.43 6.29 -4.99
N ASP A 125 -9.65 5.83 -4.01
CA ASP A 125 -9.82 6.17 -2.58
C ASP A 125 -9.39 7.61 -2.27
N THR A 126 -8.91 8.37 -3.25
CA THR A 126 -8.49 9.77 -3.13
C THR A 126 -9.15 10.64 -4.18
N ASP A 127 -9.37 11.90 -3.84
CA ASP A 127 -9.86 12.91 -4.79
C ASP A 127 -8.80 13.15 -5.87
N GLU A 128 -9.18 13.00 -7.14
CA GLU A 128 -8.28 13.19 -8.28
C GLU A 128 -8.98 13.86 -9.45
N VAL A 129 -8.27 14.77 -10.10
CA VAL A 129 -8.63 15.35 -11.40
C VAL A 129 -7.53 15.00 -12.38
N ARG A 130 -7.90 14.47 -13.55
CA ARG A 130 -6.95 14.24 -14.65
C ARG A 130 -7.55 14.72 -15.95
N VAL A 131 -6.78 15.44 -16.75
CA VAL A 131 -7.21 15.91 -18.07
C VAL A 131 -6.13 15.52 -19.07
N GLU A 132 -6.53 14.72 -20.05
CA GLU A 132 -5.67 14.18 -21.10
C GLU A 132 -6.20 14.66 -22.45
N VAL A 133 -5.30 14.99 -23.38
CA VAL A 133 -5.67 15.28 -24.78
C VAL A 133 -5.52 13.99 -25.57
N GLU A 134 -6.57 13.61 -26.27
CA GLU A 134 -6.60 12.36 -27.05
C GLU A 134 -6.45 12.70 -28.55
N GLY A 135 -5.23 12.55 -29.08
CA GLY A 135 -4.96 12.62 -30.53
C GLY A 135 -3.71 13.44 -30.92
N ASP A 136 -2.85 12.84 -31.75
CA ASP A 136 -1.65 13.45 -32.33
C ASP A 136 -1.78 13.85 -33.81
N MET A 137 -2.94 13.68 -34.44
CA MET A 137 -3.10 14.02 -35.85
C MET A 137 -4.36 14.81 -36.16
N THR A 138 -4.09 16.04 -36.59
CA THR A 138 -4.89 17.14 -37.13
C THR A 138 -5.76 16.80 -38.35
N ILE A 139 -6.25 15.57 -38.48
CA ILE A 139 -7.01 15.18 -39.69
C ILE A 139 -8.46 15.71 -39.66
N ALA A 140 -8.98 16.17 -38.50
CA ALA A 140 -10.39 16.56 -38.38
C ALA A 140 -10.69 17.92 -37.70
N GLY A 141 -9.69 18.79 -37.47
CA GLY A 141 -9.93 20.14 -36.91
C GLY A 141 -10.71 20.21 -35.59
N ARG A 142 -10.76 19.11 -34.84
CA ARG A 142 -11.49 18.95 -33.57
C ARG A 142 -10.52 18.47 -32.51
N LEU A 143 -10.48 19.17 -31.39
CA LEU A 143 -9.68 18.78 -30.23
C LEU A 143 -10.51 17.85 -29.35
N MET A 144 -10.01 16.64 -29.09
CA MET A 144 -10.64 15.69 -28.18
C MET A 144 -9.91 15.70 -26.84
N VAL A 145 -10.68 15.91 -25.76
CA VAL A 145 -10.18 16.01 -24.39
C VAL A 145 -10.90 14.97 -23.54
N ARG A 146 -10.14 14.14 -22.85
CA ARG A 146 -10.62 13.19 -21.87
C ARG A 146 -10.33 13.73 -20.48
N ALA A 147 -11.38 14.11 -19.77
CA ALA A 147 -11.29 14.61 -18.40
C ALA A 147 -11.87 13.58 -17.43
N SER A 148 -11.26 13.43 -16.26
CA SER A 148 -11.76 12.58 -15.18
C SER A 148 -11.77 13.34 -13.86
N LEU A 149 -12.84 13.15 -13.09
CA LEU A 149 -13.03 13.69 -11.74
C LEU A 149 -13.44 12.54 -10.83
N CYS A 150 -12.68 12.33 -9.75
CA CYS A 150 -13.02 11.40 -8.68
C CYS A 150 -13.24 12.17 -7.39
N CYS A 151 -14.40 11.99 -6.75
CA CYS A 151 -14.79 12.66 -5.51
C CYS A 151 -15.84 11.81 -4.78
N ASP A 152 -16.34 12.30 -3.65
CA ASP A 152 -17.47 11.68 -2.97
C ASP A 152 -18.76 11.78 -3.80
N ASP A 153 -19.59 10.74 -3.69
CA ASP A 153 -20.86 10.62 -4.39
C ASP A 153 -21.90 11.57 -3.78
N ARG A 154 -22.11 12.70 -4.44
CA ARG A 154 -23.07 13.74 -4.05
C ARG A 154 -24.05 14.03 -5.18
N PRO A 155 -25.32 14.30 -4.86
CA PRO A 155 -26.35 14.53 -5.87
C PRO A 155 -26.09 15.78 -6.72
N GLU A 156 -25.35 16.76 -6.22
CA GLU A 156 -25.09 18.01 -6.94
C GLU A 156 -23.93 17.92 -7.95
N ILE A 157 -23.07 16.90 -7.85
CA ILE A 157 -21.81 16.88 -8.62
C ILE A 157 -22.05 16.90 -10.14
N LEU A 158 -23.09 16.20 -10.60
CA LEU A 158 -23.43 16.15 -12.02
C LEU A 158 -24.00 17.49 -12.52
N ALA A 159 -24.69 18.24 -11.65
CA ALA A 159 -25.17 19.58 -11.97
C ALA A 159 -24.00 20.57 -12.04
N ASP A 160 -23.08 20.51 -11.08
CA ASP A 160 -21.87 21.33 -11.03
C ASP A 160 -20.96 21.06 -12.24
N LEU A 161 -20.77 19.78 -12.60
CA LEU A 161 -20.03 19.36 -13.79
C LEU A 161 -20.64 19.94 -15.07
N ARG A 162 -21.95 19.77 -15.24
CA ARG A 162 -22.66 20.32 -16.41
C ARG A 162 -22.53 21.83 -16.49
N GLN A 163 -22.69 22.53 -15.37
CA GLN A 163 -22.59 23.99 -15.32
C GLN A 163 -21.18 24.46 -15.67
N ALA A 164 -20.15 23.89 -15.03
CA ALA A 164 -18.76 24.28 -15.26
C ALA A 164 -18.30 24.02 -16.70
N LEU A 165 -18.70 22.88 -17.28
CA LEU A 165 -18.32 22.51 -18.65
C LEU A 165 -19.13 23.27 -19.71
N SER A 166 -20.36 23.71 -19.40
CA SER A 166 -21.17 24.50 -20.32
C SER A 166 -20.53 25.86 -20.69
N GLY A 167 -19.79 26.46 -19.75
CA GLY A 167 -19.06 27.71 -19.98
C GLY A 167 -17.82 27.58 -20.87
N LEU A 168 -17.38 26.35 -21.15
CA LEU A 168 -16.19 26.07 -21.98
C LEU A 168 -16.55 25.71 -23.43
N HIS A 169 -17.82 25.82 -23.82
CA HIS A 169 -18.33 25.47 -25.16
C HIS A 169 -17.92 24.07 -25.63
N LEU A 170 -17.77 23.14 -24.69
CA LEU A 170 -17.40 21.75 -24.94
C LEU A 170 -18.63 20.92 -25.29
N LYS A 171 -18.51 20.08 -26.33
CA LYS A 171 -19.50 19.04 -26.61
C LYS A 171 -19.06 17.71 -26.02
N THR A 172 -19.78 17.21 -25.03
CA THR A 172 -19.51 15.87 -24.46
C THR A 172 -19.95 14.81 -25.45
N VAL A 173 -19.00 13.97 -25.89
CA VAL A 173 -19.24 12.85 -26.82
C VAL A 173 -19.54 11.57 -26.05
N ARG A 174 -18.85 11.36 -24.92
CA ARG A 174 -19.02 10.18 -24.08
C ARG A 174 -18.85 10.57 -22.61
N ALA A 175 -19.70 10.01 -21.76
CA ALA A 175 -19.58 10.12 -20.32
C ALA A 175 -19.68 8.72 -19.72
N GLU A 176 -18.68 8.34 -18.93
CA GLU A 176 -18.69 7.14 -18.11
C GLU A 176 -18.75 7.57 -16.65
N ILE A 177 -19.74 7.05 -15.92
CA ILE A 177 -19.93 7.34 -14.50
C ILE A 177 -19.88 6.01 -13.77
N SER A 178 -19.03 5.95 -12.76
CA SER A 178 -18.85 4.77 -11.92
C SER A 178 -18.92 5.18 -10.46
N THR A 179 -19.66 4.43 -9.66
CA THR A 179 -19.77 4.66 -8.22
C THR A 179 -19.36 3.40 -7.45
N LEU A 180 -18.58 3.58 -6.38
CA LEU A 180 -18.12 2.50 -5.52
C LEU A 180 -17.87 3.03 -4.11
N GLY A 181 -18.49 2.41 -3.10
CA GLY A 181 -18.20 2.73 -1.69
C GLY A 181 -18.50 4.18 -1.28
N GLY A 182 -19.46 4.85 -1.93
CA GLY A 182 -19.74 6.27 -1.70
C GLY A 182 -18.79 7.23 -2.43
N ARG A 183 -17.89 6.72 -3.26
CA ARG A 183 -17.09 7.51 -4.21
C ARG A 183 -17.73 7.47 -5.59
N MET A 184 -17.60 8.56 -6.33
CA MET A 184 -17.99 8.69 -7.73
C MET A 184 -16.80 9.08 -8.58
N LYS A 185 -16.64 8.42 -9.73
CA LYS A 185 -15.71 8.80 -10.79
C LYS A 185 -16.47 9.11 -12.06
N ASN A 186 -16.29 10.32 -12.56
CA ASN A 186 -16.84 10.80 -13.81
C ASN A 186 -15.71 10.89 -14.82
N VAL A 187 -15.81 10.18 -15.94
CA VAL A 187 -14.88 10.27 -17.07
C VAL A 187 -15.64 10.81 -18.28
N LEU A 188 -15.24 11.98 -18.76
CA LEU A 188 -15.89 12.73 -19.81
C LEU A 188 -14.95 12.85 -21.00
N THR A 189 -15.34 12.27 -22.14
CA THR A 189 -14.69 12.52 -23.43
C THR A 189 -15.47 13.61 -24.14
N MET A 190 -14.80 14.74 -24.38
CA MET A 190 -15.40 15.96 -24.92
C MET A 190 -14.65 16.42 -26.16
N THR A 191 -15.36 17.06 -27.07
CA THR A 191 -14.79 17.65 -28.29
C THR A 191 -15.02 19.15 -28.29
N SER A 192 -14.00 19.89 -28.71
CA SER A 192 -14.10 21.31 -29.02
C SER A 192 -13.87 21.53 -30.51
N GLU A 193 -14.71 22.35 -31.14
CA GLU A 193 -14.56 22.76 -32.53
C GLU A 193 -13.66 23.99 -32.59
N GLY A 194 -12.57 23.92 -33.36
CA GLY A 194 -11.63 25.03 -33.48
C GLY A 194 -10.24 24.61 -33.96
N THR A 195 -9.52 25.54 -34.57
CA THR A 195 -8.10 25.37 -34.90
C THR A 195 -7.26 25.72 -33.67
N PHE A 196 -6.72 24.71 -32.99
CA PHE A 196 -5.91 24.92 -31.78
C PHE A 196 -4.41 24.85 -32.11
N SER A 197 -3.67 25.92 -31.82
CA SER A 197 -2.20 25.84 -31.72
C SER A 197 -1.81 25.01 -30.49
N ASN A 198 -0.54 24.58 -30.39
CA ASN A 198 -0.09 23.84 -29.20
C ASN A 198 -0.21 24.67 -27.90
N VAL A 199 -0.10 26.00 -27.99
CA VAL A 199 -0.30 26.90 -26.85
C VAL A 199 -1.77 26.96 -26.44
N ASP A 200 -2.68 27.05 -27.43
CA ASP A 200 -4.13 27.08 -27.19
C ASP A 200 -4.62 25.76 -26.60
N LYS A 201 -4.06 24.62 -27.04
CA LYS A 201 -4.36 23.31 -26.44
C LYS A 201 -4.01 23.28 -24.96
N HIS A 202 -2.83 23.79 -24.59
CA HIS A 202 -2.38 23.78 -23.20
C HIS A 202 -3.24 24.70 -22.32
N LEU A 203 -3.58 25.90 -22.81
CA LEU A 203 -4.47 26.83 -22.11
C LEU A 203 -5.89 26.25 -21.94
N PHE A 204 -6.38 25.56 -22.98
CA PHE A 204 -7.66 24.89 -22.94
C PHE A 204 -7.70 23.75 -21.92
N VAL A 205 -6.69 22.88 -21.92
CA VAL A 205 -6.54 21.82 -20.91
C VAL A 205 -6.46 22.39 -19.51
N ALA A 206 -5.69 23.47 -19.30
CA ALA A 206 -5.60 24.16 -18.02
C ALA A 206 -6.96 24.72 -17.58
N SER A 207 -7.76 25.26 -18.51
CA SER A 207 -9.10 25.78 -18.23
C SER A 207 -10.06 24.68 -17.79
N VAL A 208 -10.06 23.53 -18.48
CA VAL A 208 -10.86 22.35 -18.08
C VAL A 208 -10.41 21.84 -16.72
N HIS A 209 -9.10 21.72 -16.51
CA HIS A 209 -8.54 21.27 -15.25
C HIS A 209 -8.90 22.21 -14.08
N GLN A 210 -8.84 23.53 -14.31
CA GLN A 210 -9.24 24.54 -13.32
C GLN A 210 -10.74 24.48 -13.02
N ALA A 211 -11.59 24.31 -14.04
CA ALA A 211 -13.04 24.18 -13.84
C ALA A 211 -13.38 22.97 -12.96
N LEU A 212 -12.73 21.82 -13.21
CA LEU A 212 -12.92 20.61 -12.40
C LEU A 212 -12.38 20.75 -10.98
N ASN A 213 -11.22 21.38 -10.80
CA ASN A 213 -10.70 21.65 -9.45
C ASN A 213 -11.59 22.62 -8.67
N SER A 214 -12.19 23.61 -9.33
CA SER A 214 -13.14 24.51 -8.67
C SER A 214 -14.36 23.76 -8.12
N ILE A 215 -14.84 22.73 -8.84
CA ILE A 215 -15.90 21.85 -8.33
C ILE A 215 -15.39 21.07 -7.10
N LEU A 216 -14.20 20.50 -7.20
CA LEU A 216 -13.60 19.71 -6.13
C LEU A 216 -13.41 20.53 -4.84
N ASP A 217 -13.01 21.80 -4.96
CA ASP A 217 -12.89 22.72 -3.82
C ASP A 217 -14.26 23.09 -3.21
N ARG A 218 -15.30 23.24 -4.05
CA ARG A 218 -16.69 23.43 -3.58
C ARG A 218 -17.22 22.20 -2.85
N VAL A 219 -16.84 21.01 -3.31
CA VAL A 219 -17.20 19.74 -2.66
C VAL A 219 -16.53 19.67 -1.29
N LYS A 220 -15.21 19.90 -1.21
CA LYS A 220 -14.46 19.89 0.06
C LYS A 220 -14.96 20.90 1.08
N SER A 221 -15.09 22.17 0.69
CA SER A 221 -15.55 23.26 1.60
C SER A 221 -16.96 23.04 2.16
N ARG A 222 -17.78 22.26 1.47
CA ARG A 222 -19.14 21.91 1.91
C ARG A 222 -19.16 20.69 2.83
N GLU A 223 -18.08 19.92 2.87
CA GLU A 223 -17.88 18.78 3.76
C GLU A 223 -17.53 19.23 5.19
N ASP A 224 -16.85 20.37 5.34
CA ASP A 224 -16.42 20.93 6.63
C ASP A 224 -17.60 21.27 7.57
N PHE A 225 -18.84 21.32 7.06
CA PHE A 225 -20.04 21.65 7.84
C PHE A 225 -20.93 20.46 8.18
N LEU A 226 -20.57 19.23 7.78
CA LEU A 226 -21.36 18.04 8.07
C LEU A 226 -20.56 17.07 8.95
N PRO A 227 -21.09 16.65 10.13
CA PRO A 227 -20.49 15.54 10.86
C PRO A 227 -20.47 14.34 9.92
N ARG A 228 -19.30 13.68 9.83
CA ARG A 228 -19.07 12.43 9.09
C ARG A 228 -20.12 11.39 9.50
N ALA A 229 -21.26 11.40 8.84
CA ALA A 229 -22.33 10.47 9.08
C ALA A 229 -21.87 9.15 8.46
N SER A 230 -21.45 8.24 9.34
CA SER A 230 -21.38 6.82 9.05
C SER A 230 -22.64 6.41 8.27
N PHE A 231 -22.43 5.88 7.08
CA PHE A 231 -23.41 5.31 6.16
C PHE A 231 -24.74 4.90 6.82
N SER A 232 -25.80 5.69 6.62
CA SER A 232 -27.16 5.18 6.74
C SER A 232 -27.70 4.93 5.34
N ASN A 233 -27.45 3.72 4.82
CA ASN A 233 -28.15 3.17 3.66
C ASN A 233 -29.65 3.02 4.00
N LYS A 234 -30.40 4.13 3.98
CA LYS A 234 -31.86 4.11 4.01
C LYS A 234 -32.34 4.16 2.57
N ARG A 235 -32.42 2.98 1.95
CA ARG A 235 -33.25 2.79 0.75
C ARG A 235 -34.63 3.36 1.06
N GLN A 236 -35.07 4.37 0.31
CA GLN A 236 -36.47 4.79 0.32
C GLN A 236 -37.31 3.60 -0.14
N ARG A 237 -38.08 3.04 0.79
CA ARG A 237 -39.09 2.03 0.49
C ARG A 237 -40.25 2.77 -0.17
N ILE A 238 -40.36 2.66 -1.48
CA ILE A 238 -41.55 3.10 -2.21
C ILE A 238 -42.66 2.10 -1.82
N SER A 239 -43.70 2.57 -1.15
CA SER A 239 -44.90 1.78 -0.86
C SER A 239 -45.80 1.75 -2.09
N PRO A 240 -46.34 0.59 -2.51
CA PRO A 240 -47.42 0.54 -3.46
C PRO A 240 -48.73 0.39 -2.69
N PHE A 241 -49.38 1.50 -2.35
CA PHE A 241 -50.83 1.63 -2.17
C PHE A 241 -51.19 3.10 -2.37
#